data_AF-A0A925WZB7-F1
#
_entry.id   AF-A0A925WZB7-F1
#
_cell.length_a   1.000
_cell.length_b   1.000
_cell.length_c   1.000
_cell.angle_alpha   90.00
_cell.angle_beta   90.00
_cell.angle_gamma   90.00
#
_symmetry.space_group_name_H-M   'P 1'
#
loop_
_entity.id
_entity.type
_entity.pdbx_description
1 polymer ?
#
loop_
_entity_poly.entity_id
_entity_poly.type
_entity_poly.pdbx_seq_one_letter_code
_entity_poly.pdbx_strand_id
1 'polypeptide(L)'
;DYDYELELADLRPHVRLSRLVRVNHRLHGAHEMFGLMRLSGLIKAGKKRCHVRADSVVLVRLALLGQLIRLEQFEFFNRDHNNRSSRYLGKKNVRPNSFLSGILGTGPLPSGEWWDASLKGKILFPEWRVMQEYYRSVGQIPLSAGDRARCHGSLAVYVLLHTPKLARDLVIALEQFLGLVWNRVAKSGSSLAPRSAGIGATSRASH
;
A
#
# COMPACT_ATOMS: atom_id res chain seq x y z
N ASP A 1 -8.79 -14.94 -20.48
CA ASP A 1 -8.80 -13.49 -20.66
C ASP A 1 -8.71 -12.75 -19.35
N TYR A 2 -8.16 -11.53 -19.39
CA TYR A 2 -8.28 -10.59 -18.29
C TYR A 2 -9.60 -9.82 -18.47
N ASP A 3 -10.49 -9.81 -17.48
CA ASP A 3 -11.80 -9.11 -17.51
C ASP A 3 -11.67 -7.58 -17.41
N TYR A 4 -10.61 -7.00 -17.96
CA TYR A 4 -10.44 -5.55 -18.03
C TYR A 4 -9.80 -5.15 -19.35
N GLU A 5 -10.31 -4.06 -19.92
CA GLU A 5 -9.69 -3.41 -21.06
C GLU A 5 -9.22 -2.02 -20.64
N LEU A 6 -7.92 -1.80 -20.77
CA LEU A 6 -7.29 -0.56 -20.39
C LEU A 6 -6.63 0.08 -21.60
N GLU A 7 -7.33 1.03 -22.21
CA GLU A 7 -6.80 1.78 -23.35
C GLU A 7 -5.76 2.81 -22.87
N LEU A 8 -4.48 2.58 -23.16
CA LEU A 8 -3.38 3.45 -22.74
C LEU A 8 -2.63 4.09 -23.93
N ALA A 9 -3.25 4.07 -25.11
CA ALA A 9 -2.73 4.69 -26.32
C ALA A 9 -3.25 6.12 -26.58
N ASP A 10 -4.05 6.73 -25.69
CA ASP A 10 -4.47 8.13 -25.85
C ASP A 10 -3.25 9.06 -25.85
N LEU A 11 -3.21 10.10 -26.69
CA LEU A 11 -2.10 11.06 -26.75
C LEU A 11 -1.95 11.89 -25.46
N ARG A 12 -3.03 12.06 -24.70
CA ARG A 12 -3.08 12.93 -23.51
C ARG A 12 -2.63 12.18 -22.26
N PRO A 13 -1.56 12.62 -21.56
CA PRO A 13 -1.03 11.92 -20.39
C PRO A 13 -2.01 11.82 -19.22
N HIS A 14 -2.82 12.85 -19.00
CA HIS A 14 -3.81 12.86 -17.91
C HIS A 14 -4.93 11.83 -18.12
N VAL A 15 -5.29 11.50 -19.37
CA VAL A 15 -6.27 10.46 -19.68
C VAL A 15 -5.69 9.09 -19.34
N ARG A 16 -4.46 8.80 -19.77
CA ARG A 16 -3.75 7.55 -19.45
C ARG A 16 -3.58 7.37 -17.94
N LEU A 17 -3.19 8.44 -17.23
CA LEU A 17 -3.11 8.47 -15.78
C LEU A 17 -4.47 8.16 -15.13
N SER A 18 -5.52 8.88 -15.53
CA SER A 18 -6.87 8.74 -14.97
C SER A 18 -7.38 7.30 -15.10
N ARG A 19 -7.18 6.68 -16.27
CA ARG A 19 -7.53 5.27 -16.52
C ARG A 19 -6.78 4.33 -15.56
N LEU A 20 -5.47 4.52 -15.41
CA LEU A 20 -4.62 3.68 -14.54
C LEU A 20 -4.93 3.80 -13.05
N VAL A 21 -5.24 4.99 -12.55
CA VAL A 21 -5.48 5.19 -11.10
C VAL A 21 -6.92 4.86 -10.69
N ARG A 22 -7.85 4.82 -11.65
CA ARG A 22 -9.28 4.55 -11.42
C ARG A 22 -9.71 3.14 -11.81
N VAL A 23 -8.81 2.32 -12.33
CA VAL A 23 -9.11 0.92 -12.62
C VAL A 23 -9.46 0.16 -11.33
N ASN A 24 -10.24 -0.91 -11.47
CA ASN A 24 -10.48 -1.80 -10.34
C ASN A 24 -9.20 -2.61 -10.04
N HIS A 25 -8.37 -2.12 -9.12
CA HIS A 25 -7.12 -2.77 -8.71
C HIS A 25 -7.29 -4.13 -7.99
N ARG A 26 -8.52 -4.61 -7.78
CA ARG A 26 -8.75 -6.01 -7.40
C ARG A 26 -8.71 -6.96 -8.60
N LEU A 27 -9.04 -6.43 -9.78
CA LEU A 27 -9.07 -7.17 -11.05
C LEU A 27 -7.86 -6.83 -11.93
N HIS A 28 -7.26 -5.65 -11.74
CA HIS A 28 -6.08 -5.19 -12.47
C HIS A 28 -4.79 -5.61 -11.77
N GLY A 29 -4.08 -6.57 -12.34
CA GLY A 29 -2.78 -7.07 -11.86
C GLY A 29 -1.56 -6.33 -12.41
N ALA A 30 -1.74 -5.18 -13.07
CA ALA A 30 -0.67 -4.42 -13.74
C ALA A 30 0.14 -5.24 -14.75
N HIS A 31 -0.52 -6.10 -15.52
CA HIS A 31 0.11 -7.00 -16.49
C HIS A 31 0.83 -6.27 -17.63
N GLU A 32 0.47 -5.02 -17.89
CA GLU A 32 1.14 -4.15 -18.85
C GLU A 32 2.62 -3.92 -18.50
N MET A 33 2.99 -4.13 -17.24
CA MET A 33 4.39 -4.07 -16.80
C MET A 33 5.29 -5.14 -17.43
N PHE A 34 4.71 -6.23 -17.97
CA PHE A 34 5.44 -7.28 -18.68
C PHE A 34 5.59 -7.00 -20.18
N GLY A 35 5.09 -5.88 -20.68
CA GLY A 35 5.23 -5.50 -22.08
C GLY A 35 6.66 -5.14 -22.49
N LEU A 36 6.90 -5.08 -23.81
CA LEU A 36 8.17 -4.59 -24.34
C LEU A 36 8.26 -3.07 -24.19
N MET A 37 9.33 -2.60 -23.57
CA MET A 37 9.56 -1.18 -23.29
C MET A 37 10.94 -0.75 -23.74
N ARG A 38 11.06 0.49 -24.20
CA ARG A 38 12.36 1.10 -24.45
C ARG A 38 13.12 1.23 -23.13
N LEU A 39 14.38 0.79 -23.10
CA LEU A 39 15.26 0.91 -21.94
C LEU A 39 15.35 2.35 -21.43
N SER A 40 15.47 3.32 -22.35
CA SER A 40 15.53 4.74 -22.01
C SER A 40 14.25 5.25 -21.32
N GLY A 41 13.08 4.73 -21.70
CA GLY A 41 11.80 5.03 -21.05
C GLY A 41 11.75 4.44 -19.64
N LEU A 42 12.20 3.20 -19.46
CA LEU A 42 12.24 2.54 -18.15
C LEU A 42 13.20 3.24 -17.18
N ILE A 43 14.38 3.67 -17.66
CA ILE A 43 15.33 4.47 -16.87
C ILE A 43 14.68 5.80 -16.43
N LYS A 44 14.00 6.50 -17.33
CA LYS A 44 13.29 7.75 -17.02
C LYS A 44 12.12 7.56 -16.05
N ALA A 45 11.41 6.42 -16.12
CA ALA A 45 10.35 6.08 -15.16
C ALA A 45 10.91 5.85 -13.74
N GLY A 46 12.21 5.59 -13.62
CA GLY A 46 12.91 5.45 -12.36
C GLY A 46 12.63 4.13 -11.64
N LYS A 47 13.31 3.95 -10.50
CA LYS A 47 13.26 2.70 -9.74
C LYS A 47 11.87 2.43 -9.15
N LYS A 48 11.43 1.17 -9.23
CA LYS A 48 10.31 0.63 -8.47
C LYS A 48 10.65 0.69 -6.98
N ARG A 49 9.75 1.25 -6.16
CA ARG A 49 9.92 1.29 -4.70
C ARG A 49 9.37 -0.01 -4.06
N CYS A 50 9.72 -0.24 -2.80
CA CYS A 50 9.25 -1.40 -2.03
C CYS A 50 7.99 -1.02 -1.25
N HIS A 51 6.84 -1.05 -1.91
CA HIS A 51 5.53 -0.92 -1.27
C HIS A 51 4.46 -1.62 -2.11
N VAL A 52 3.29 -1.78 -1.50
CA VAL A 52 2.12 -2.32 -2.19
C VAL A 52 1.75 -1.47 -3.40
N ARG A 53 1.39 -2.12 -4.52
CA ARG A 53 1.08 -1.47 -5.81
C ARG A 53 2.23 -0.65 -6.42
N ALA A 54 3.48 -0.98 -6.10
CA ALA A 54 4.63 -0.32 -6.72
C ALA A 54 4.71 -0.55 -8.24
N ASP A 55 4.18 -1.67 -8.72
CA ASP A 55 3.97 -1.97 -10.14
C ASP A 55 3.04 -0.95 -10.82
N SER A 56 1.89 -0.67 -10.22
CA SER A 56 0.91 0.30 -10.69
C SER A 56 1.51 1.71 -10.75
N VAL A 57 2.38 2.05 -9.80
CA VAL A 57 3.10 3.33 -9.79
C VAL A 57 4.10 3.43 -10.94
N VAL A 58 4.88 2.37 -11.18
CA VAL A 58 5.80 2.33 -12.33
C VAL A 58 5.02 2.43 -13.64
N LEU A 59 3.91 1.72 -13.75
CA LEU A 59 3.03 1.76 -14.92
C LEU A 59 2.47 3.16 -15.17
N VAL A 60 2.07 3.89 -14.11
CA VAL A 60 1.70 5.30 -14.20
C VAL A 60 2.85 6.15 -14.74
N ARG A 61 4.08 5.98 -14.25
CA ARG A 61 5.24 6.76 -14.71
C ARG A 61 5.54 6.50 -16.19
N LEU A 62 5.46 5.25 -16.63
CA LEU A 62 5.61 4.86 -18.03
C LEU A 62 4.51 5.46 -18.90
N ALA A 63 3.26 5.38 -18.45
CA ALA A 63 2.12 5.98 -19.16
C ALA A 63 2.20 7.52 -19.19
N LEU A 64 2.80 8.18 -18.20
CA LEU A 64 3.03 9.63 -18.29
C LEU A 64 4.14 9.97 -19.31
N LEU A 65 5.13 9.10 -19.49
CA LEU A 65 6.21 9.28 -20.47
C LEU A 65 5.79 9.01 -21.92
N GLY A 66 4.81 8.13 -22.14
CA GLY A 66 4.38 7.76 -23.48
C GLY A 66 3.14 6.87 -23.53
N GLN A 67 2.72 6.53 -24.73
CA GLN A 67 1.62 5.61 -24.99
C GLN A 67 2.03 4.17 -24.68
N LEU A 68 1.08 3.38 -24.18
CA LEU A 68 1.21 1.93 -24.06
C LEU A 68 0.20 1.29 -25.01
N ILE A 69 0.72 0.62 -26.04
CA ILE A 69 -0.07 0.01 -27.10
C ILE A 69 -0.28 -1.46 -26.74
N ARG A 70 -1.54 -1.89 -26.74
CA ARG A 70 -1.90 -3.30 -26.59
C ARG A 70 -1.76 -3.97 -27.95
N LEU A 71 -1.09 -5.12 -27.99
CA LEU A 71 -1.10 -6.00 -29.15
C LEU A 71 -2.20 -7.05 -28.98
N GLU A 72 -2.81 -7.49 -30.08
CA GLU A 72 -3.90 -8.48 -30.05
C GLU A 72 -3.41 -9.88 -29.64
N GLN A 73 -2.14 -10.17 -29.87
CA GLN A 73 -1.51 -11.46 -29.60
C GLN A 73 -0.90 -11.53 -28.19
N PHE A 74 -1.11 -12.67 -27.53
CA PHE A 74 -0.58 -12.96 -26.19
C PHE A 74 0.87 -13.44 -26.28
N GLU A 75 1.81 -12.52 -26.07
CA GLU A 75 3.25 -12.82 -26.12
C GLU A 75 3.81 -13.32 -24.78
N PHE A 76 3.07 -13.11 -23.68
CA PHE A 76 3.54 -13.42 -22.32
C PHE A 76 2.49 -14.17 -21.52
N PHE A 77 2.92 -15.23 -20.85
CA PHE A 77 2.10 -15.96 -19.88
C PHE A 77 2.44 -15.52 -18.46
N ASN A 78 1.43 -15.03 -17.73
CA ASN A 78 1.59 -14.74 -16.31
C ASN A 78 1.55 -16.05 -15.52
N ARG A 79 2.55 -16.29 -14.67
CA ARG A 79 2.58 -17.46 -13.79
C ARG A 79 1.72 -17.20 -12.55
N ASP A 80 0.61 -17.92 -12.43
CA ASP A 80 -0.12 -18.03 -11.16
C ASP A 80 0.48 -19.15 -10.31
N HIS A 81 0.72 -18.88 -9.02
CA HIS A 81 1.21 -19.85 -8.05
C HIS A 81 0.75 -19.51 -6.63
N ASN A 82 0.74 -20.50 -5.72
CA ASN A 82 0.23 -20.32 -4.36
C ASN A 82 1.04 -19.31 -3.54
N ASN A 83 2.34 -19.20 -3.80
CA ASN A 83 3.24 -18.27 -3.10
C ASN A 83 3.19 -16.80 -3.60
N ARG A 84 2.08 -16.37 -4.24
CA ARG A 84 1.93 -14.96 -4.65
C ARG A 84 1.81 -14.06 -3.42
N SER A 85 2.38 -12.86 -3.51
CA SER A 85 2.35 -11.88 -2.43
C SER A 85 0.93 -11.49 -2.01
N SER A 86 -0.03 -11.46 -2.96
CA SER A 86 -1.45 -11.23 -2.67
C SER A 86 -2.09 -12.33 -1.81
N ARG A 87 -1.46 -13.50 -1.71
CA ARG A 87 -1.87 -14.65 -0.89
C ARG A 87 -0.99 -14.83 0.37
N TYR A 88 0.00 -13.95 0.61
CA TYR A 88 0.97 -14.07 1.70
C TYR A 88 0.33 -14.16 3.10
N LEU A 89 -0.66 -13.31 3.37
CA LEU A 89 -1.38 -13.30 4.65
C LEU A 89 -2.88 -13.27 4.40
N GLY A 90 -3.62 -14.02 5.22
CA GLY A 90 -5.06 -13.87 5.32
C GLY A 90 -5.41 -12.46 5.78
N LYS A 91 -6.52 -11.89 5.27
CA LYS A 91 -6.93 -10.50 5.53
C LYS A 91 -6.90 -10.12 7.02
N LYS A 92 -7.30 -11.03 7.90
CA LYS A 92 -7.31 -10.82 9.37
C LYS A 92 -5.92 -10.52 9.97
N ASN A 93 -4.84 -10.95 9.31
CA ASN A 93 -3.47 -10.82 9.81
C ASN A 93 -2.70 -9.65 9.20
N VAL A 94 -3.30 -8.93 8.24
CA VAL A 94 -2.67 -7.81 7.51
C VAL A 94 -2.51 -6.59 8.42
N ARG A 95 -3.44 -6.42 9.37
CA ARG A 95 -3.47 -5.32 10.34
C ARG A 95 -3.68 -5.91 11.73
N PRO A 96 -2.67 -6.56 12.32
CA PRO A 96 -2.80 -7.13 13.65
C PRO A 96 -3.13 -6.02 14.65
N ASN A 97 -3.93 -6.34 15.66
CA ASN A 97 -4.39 -5.42 16.71
C ASN A 97 -5.35 -4.31 16.23
N SER A 98 -6.09 -4.54 15.15
CA SER A 98 -7.21 -3.68 14.74
C SER A 98 -8.46 -4.53 14.50
N PHE A 99 -9.46 -4.37 15.37
CA PHE A 99 -10.76 -4.99 15.19
C PHE A 99 -11.49 -4.36 14.01
N LEU A 100 -11.41 -3.02 13.87
CA LEU A 100 -12.05 -2.29 12.77
C LEU A 100 -11.53 -2.71 11.39
N SER A 101 -10.27 -3.15 11.28
CA SER A 101 -9.73 -3.68 10.02
C SER A 101 -10.47 -4.93 9.52
N GLY A 102 -11.03 -5.74 10.43
CA GLY A 102 -11.84 -6.91 10.08
C GLY A 102 -13.19 -6.54 9.45
N ILE A 103 -13.73 -5.37 9.82
CA ILE A 103 -15.05 -4.88 9.39
C ILE A 103 -14.91 -3.96 8.16
N LEU A 104 -14.05 -2.95 8.26
CA LEU A 104 -13.86 -1.92 7.22
C LEU A 104 -12.94 -2.38 6.08
N GLY A 105 -12.27 -3.52 6.26
CA GLY A 105 -11.24 -4.05 5.37
C GLY A 105 -9.84 -3.56 5.73
N THR A 106 -8.84 -4.18 5.14
CA THR A 106 -7.43 -4.03 5.55
C THR A 106 -6.58 -3.16 4.64
N GLY A 107 -7.18 -2.65 3.56
CA GLY A 107 -6.48 -1.95 2.49
C GLY A 107 -5.82 -2.88 1.48
N PRO A 108 -4.88 -2.35 0.67
CA PRO A 108 -4.25 -3.11 -0.40
C PRO A 108 -3.33 -4.18 0.19
N LEU A 109 -3.22 -5.31 -0.51
CA LEU A 109 -2.41 -6.46 -0.11
C LEU A 109 -1.18 -6.59 -1.03
N PRO A 110 -0.06 -7.14 -0.52
CA PRO A 110 0.20 -7.55 0.87
C PRO A 110 0.41 -6.35 1.81
N SER A 111 0.46 -6.64 3.11
CA SER A 111 0.82 -5.69 4.17
C SER A 111 2.22 -5.09 3.98
N GLY A 112 2.52 -4.00 4.69
CA GLY A 112 3.77 -3.25 4.53
C GLY A 112 5.02 -4.08 4.85
N GLU A 113 4.94 -4.97 5.84
CA GLU A 113 6.07 -5.80 6.28
C GLU A 113 6.52 -6.84 5.27
N TRP A 114 5.68 -7.18 4.29
CA TRP A 114 6.10 -8.00 3.14
C TRP A 114 7.14 -7.27 2.29
N TRP A 115 7.04 -5.95 2.18
CA TRP A 115 7.94 -5.13 1.37
C TRP A 115 9.14 -4.61 2.15
N ASP A 116 8.97 -4.39 3.46
CA ASP A 116 10.00 -3.91 4.36
C ASP A 116 9.72 -4.43 5.77
N ALA A 117 10.50 -5.42 6.21
CA ALA A 117 10.34 -6.06 7.51
C ALA A 117 10.41 -5.06 8.69
N SER A 118 11.06 -3.90 8.52
CA SER A 118 11.13 -2.85 9.55
C SER A 118 9.78 -2.18 9.82
N LEU A 119 8.77 -2.42 8.97
CA LEU A 119 7.42 -1.89 9.12
C LEU A 119 6.52 -2.77 10.00
N LYS A 120 7.00 -3.95 10.43
CA LYS A 120 6.23 -4.86 11.29
C LYS A 120 5.80 -4.16 12.59
N GLY A 121 4.50 -4.23 12.89
CA GLY A 121 3.91 -3.65 14.10
C GLY A 121 3.78 -2.12 14.11
N LYS A 122 4.16 -1.43 13.02
CA LYS A 122 3.98 0.03 12.91
C LYS A 122 2.56 0.36 12.43
N ILE A 123 2.10 1.55 12.80
CA ILE A 123 0.89 2.15 12.24
C ILE A 123 1.22 2.63 10.82
N LEU A 124 0.49 2.13 9.82
CA LEU A 124 0.74 2.41 8.40
C LEU A 124 -0.51 2.95 7.70
N PHE A 125 -0.27 3.76 6.66
CA PHE A 125 -1.29 4.36 5.81
C PHE A 125 -1.05 3.95 4.33
N PRO A 126 -1.27 2.68 3.95
CA PRO A 126 -0.94 2.15 2.63
C PRO A 126 -1.70 2.83 1.49
N GLU A 127 -2.98 3.21 1.65
CA GLU A 127 -3.71 3.94 0.60
C GLU A 127 -3.14 5.35 0.42
N TRP A 128 -2.83 6.02 1.53
CA TRP A 128 -2.16 7.32 1.51
C TRP A 128 -0.77 7.23 0.89
N ARG A 129 -0.03 6.14 1.17
CA ARG A 129 1.29 5.89 0.59
C ARG A 129 1.20 5.74 -0.92
N VAL A 130 0.25 4.95 -1.44
CA VAL A 130 0.02 4.80 -2.88
C VAL A 130 -0.37 6.13 -3.52
N MET A 131 -1.29 6.87 -2.89
CA MET A 131 -1.69 8.20 -3.34
C MET A 131 -0.48 9.14 -3.47
N GLN A 132 0.37 9.23 -2.43
CA GLN A 132 1.58 10.06 -2.46
C GLN A 132 2.54 9.66 -3.60
N GLU A 133 2.68 8.37 -3.88
CA GLU A 133 3.52 7.90 -4.98
C GLU A 133 2.96 8.27 -6.36
N TYR A 134 1.64 8.35 -6.52
CA TYR A 134 1.03 8.89 -7.74
C TYR A 134 1.28 10.40 -7.89
N TYR A 135 1.10 11.20 -6.84
CA TYR A 135 1.43 12.63 -6.86
C TYR A 135 2.91 12.87 -7.16
N ARG A 136 3.79 12.09 -6.51
CA ARG A 136 5.24 12.14 -6.77
C ARG A 136 5.56 11.77 -8.22
N SER A 137 4.87 10.79 -8.80
CA SER A 137 5.07 10.39 -10.18
C SER A 137 4.74 11.52 -11.17
N VAL A 138 3.63 12.22 -10.97
CA VAL A 138 3.30 13.41 -11.78
C VAL A 138 4.36 14.51 -11.61
N GLY A 139 4.86 14.71 -10.39
CA GLY A 139 5.93 15.68 -10.10
C GLY A 139 7.26 15.37 -10.79
N GLN A 140 7.65 14.09 -10.85
CA GLN A 140 8.98 13.67 -11.31
C GLN A 140 9.10 13.50 -12.83
N ILE A 141 8.00 13.24 -13.54
CA ILE A 141 8.02 13.06 -14.99
C ILE A 141 8.09 14.41 -15.71
N PRO A 142 8.90 14.53 -16.79
CA PRO A 142 8.97 15.75 -17.60
C PRO A 142 7.67 15.93 -18.41
N LEU A 143 6.72 16.62 -17.80
CA LEU A 143 5.45 17.04 -18.41
C LEU A 143 5.44 18.56 -18.62
N SER A 144 4.72 19.01 -19.66
CA SER A 144 4.36 20.42 -19.82
C SER A 144 3.56 20.91 -18.60
N ALA A 145 3.59 22.21 -18.32
CA ALA A 145 2.85 22.78 -17.18
C ALA A 145 1.33 22.48 -17.27
N GLY A 146 0.75 22.60 -18.47
CA GLY A 146 -0.66 22.29 -18.72
C GLY A 146 -0.99 20.81 -18.50
N ASP A 147 -0.16 19.90 -18.99
CA ASP A 147 -0.38 18.46 -18.77
C ASP A 147 -0.21 18.06 -17.31
N ARG A 148 0.76 18.66 -16.62
CA ARG A 148 0.97 18.47 -15.18
C ARG A 148 -0.26 18.91 -14.38
N ALA A 149 -0.82 20.08 -14.69
CA ALA A 149 -2.04 20.58 -14.05
C ALA A 149 -3.23 19.63 -14.27
N ARG A 150 -3.45 19.16 -15.51
CA ARG A 150 -4.52 18.19 -15.82
C ARG A 150 -4.31 16.84 -15.14
N CYS A 151 -3.05 16.39 -15.02
CA CYS A 151 -2.72 15.18 -14.27
C CYS A 151 -3.04 15.34 -12.79
N HIS A 152 -2.71 16.47 -12.17
CA HIS A 152 -3.10 16.75 -10.79
C HIS A 152 -4.62 16.85 -10.61
N GLY A 153 -5.35 17.42 -11.58
CA GLY A 153 -6.81 17.39 -11.59
C GLY A 153 -7.36 15.96 -11.63
N SER A 154 -6.75 15.07 -12.43
CA SER A 154 -7.10 13.65 -12.48
C SER A 154 -6.82 12.94 -11.14
N LEU A 155 -5.72 13.30 -10.47
CA LEU A 155 -5.42 12.79 -9.13
C LEU A 155 -6.38 13.33 -8.06
N ALA A 156 -6.82 14.58 -8.17
CA ALA A 156 -7.82 15.13 -7.26
C ALA A 156 -9.15 14.37 -7.37
N VAL A 157 -9.60 14.08 -8.60
CA VAL A 157 -10.78 13.23 -8.85
C VAL A 157 -10.58 11.82 -8.27
N TYR A 158 -9.39 11.23 -8.46
CA TYR A 158 -9.03 9.96 -7.84
C TYR A 158 -9.18 9.99 -6.32
N VAL A 159 -8.64 11.03 -5.66
CA VAL A 159 -8.72 11.21 -4.20
C VAL A 159 -10.17 11.28 -3.75
N LEU A 160 -10.99 12.11 -4.39
CA LEU A 160 -12.41 12.24 -4.04
C LEU A 160 -13.13 10.88 -4.11
N LEU A 161 -12.93 10.13 -5.20
CA LEU A 161 -13.51 8.78 -5.37
C LEU A 161 -12.95 7.75 -4.38
N HIS A 162 -11.72 7.95 -3.89
CA HIS A 162 -11.04 7.03 -2.97
C HIS A 162 -11.08 7.48 -1.51
N THR A 163 -11.78 8.58 -1.19
CA THR A 163 -11.93 9.13 0.17
C THR A 163 -12.32 8.06 1.20
N PRO A 164 -13.29 7.15 0.95
CA PRO A 164 -13.63 6.12 1.94
C PRO A 164 -12.46 5.20 2.28
N LYS A 165 -11.60 4.86 1.30
CA LYS A 165 -10.42 4.02 1.53
C LYS A 165 -9.32 4.77 2.28
N LEU A 166 -9.14 6.06 1.99
CA LEU A 166 -8.20 6.93 2.70
C LEU A 166 -8.65 7.16 4.15
N ALA A 167 -9.93 7.44 4.37
CA ALA A 167 -10.51 7.61 5.70
C ALA A 167 -10.40 6.34 6.55
N ARG A 168 -10.60 5.16 5.95
CA ARG A 168 -10.40 3.87 6.63
C ARG A 168 -8.99 3.74 7.22
N ASP A 169 -7.95 4.14 6.47
CA ASP A 169 -6.58 4.09 7.00
C ASP A 169 -6.42 4.96 8.25
N LEU A 170 -7.08 6.13 8.30
CA LEU A 170 -7.08 7.01 9.48
C LEU A 170 -7.81 6.38 10.67
N VAL A 171 -8.99 5.79 10.43
CA VAL A 171 -9.79 5.14 11.47
C VAL A 171 -9.05 3.96 12.10
N ILE A 172 -8.46 3.09 11.26
CA ILE A 172 -7.63 1.96 11.72
C ILE A 172 -6.41 2.46 12.49
N ALA A 173 -5.73 3.49 11.99
CA ALA A 173 -4.58 4.06 12.67
C ALA A 173 -4.94 4.64 14.05
N LEU A 174 -6.10 5.30 14.17
CA LEU A 174 -6.59 5.83 15.43
C LEU A 174 -6.86 4.71 16.44
N GLU A 175 -7.54 3.63 16.03
CA GLU A 175 -7.76 2.46 16.87
C GLU A 175 -6.44 1.85 17.36
N GLN A 176 -5.50 1.62 16.44
CA GLN A 176 -4.18 1.08 16.78
C GLN A 176 -3.43 1.99 17.75
N PHE A 177 -3.50 3.30 17.55
CA PHE A 177 -2.89 4.28 18.44
C PHE A 177 -3.50 4.24 19.84
N LEU A 178 -4.83 4.25 19.95
CA LEU A 178 -5.53 4.15 21.23
C LEU A 178 -5.18 2.85 21.97
N GLY A 179 -5.09 1.72 21.24
CA GLY A 179 -4.65 0.44 21.80
C GLY A 179 -3.22 0.48 22.35
N LEU A 180 -2.30 1.16 21.66
CA LEU A 180 -0.92 1.36 22.15
C LEU A 180 -0.87 2.22 23.41
N VAL A 181 -1.65 3.30 23.45
CA VAL A 181 -1.74 4.19 24.62
C VAL A 181 -2.31 3.43 25.82
N TRP A 182 -3.42 2.70 25.64
CA TRP A 182 -4.04 1.90 26.69
C TRP A 182 -3.07 0.86 27.27
N ASN A 183 -2.41 0.09 26.40
CA ASN A 183 -1.46 -0.94 26.82
C ASN A 183 -0.25 -0.36 27.57
N ARG A 184 0.18 0.86 27.23
CA ARG A 184 1.26 1.55 27.94
C ARG A 184 0.79 1.99 29.34
N VAL A 185 -0.41 2.56 29.46
CA VAL A 185 -1.00 2.98 30.74
C VAL A 185 -1.25 1.77 31.66
N ALA A 186 -1.87 0.71 31.15
CA ALA A 186 -2.15 -0.50 31.92
C ALA A 186 -0.88 -1.17 32.47
N LYS A 187 0.20 -1.22 31.67
CA LYS A 187 1.49 -1.76 32.11
C LYS A 187 2.15 -0.88 33.19
N SER A 188 2.07 0.44 33.08
CA SER A 188 2.58 1.35 34.12
C SER A 188 1.79 1.29 35.43
N GLY A 189 0.48 1.01 35.39
CA GLY A 189 -0.33 0.81 36.60
C GLY A 189 -0.03 -0.51 37.33
N SER A 190 0.38 -1.56 36.60
CA SER A 190 0.69 -2.87 37.18
C SER A 190 2.05 -2.95 37.90
N SER A 191 2.94 -1.96 37.75
CA SER A 191 4.25 -1.95 38.44
C SER A 191 4.20 -1.39 39.88
N LEU A 192 3.01 -1.06 40.40
CA LEU A 192 2.80 -0.55 41.76
C LEU A 192 2.20 -1.60 42.73
N ALA A 193 2.15 -2.88 42.33
CA ALA A 193 1.76 -3.94 43.27
C ALA A 193 2.80 -4.02 44.42
N PRO A 194 2.37 -3.93 45.70
CA PRO A 194 3.30 -3.93 46.81
C PRO A 194 4.04 -5.26 46.89
N ARG A 195 5.38 -5.20 46.98
CA ARG A 195 6.19 -6.32 47.46
C ARG A 195 5.69 -6.67 48.86
N SER A 196 4.90 -7.73 48.98
CA SER A 196 4.56 -8.32 50.27
C SER A 196 5.87 -8.62 51.00
N ALA A 197 6.07 -7.93 52.12
CA ALA A 197 7.18 -8.14 53.03
C ALA A 197 7.16 -9.62 53.47
N GLY A 198 8.17 -10.37 53.05
CA GLY A 198 8.42 -11.71 53.58
C GLY A 198 8.82 -11.58 55.04
N ILE A 199 7.89 -11.88 55.93
CA ILE A 199 8.18 -12.14 57.35
C ILE A 199 9.01 -13.42 57.39
N GLY A 200 10.32 -13.27 57.53
CA GLY A 200 11.23 -14.37 57.78
C GLY A 200 11.01 -14.93 59.17
N ALA A 201 10.34 -16.09 59.25
CA ALA A 201 10.31 -16.91 60.44
C ALA A 201 11.69 -17.59 60.61
N THR A 202 12.47 -17.13 61.59
CA THR A 202 13.69 -17.81 62.04
C THR A 202 13.31 -19.00 62.92
N SER A 203 13.37 -20.19 62.35
CA SER A 203 13.31 -21.46 63.09
C SER A 203 14.69 -21.80 63.66
N ARG A 204 14.73 -22.10 64.96
CA ARG A 204 15.84 -22.70 65.71
C ARG A 204 16.25 -24.06 65.13
N ALA A 205 17.56 -24.33 65.11
CA ALA A 205 18.15 -25.67 65.23
C ALA A 205 19.50 -25.48 65.96
N SER A 206 19.62 -25.80 67.25
CA SER A 206 20.23 -27.04 67.77
C SER A 206 21.48 -27.50 66.99
N HIS A 207 22.66 -27.14 67.50
CA HIS A 207 23.72 -28.06 67.92
C HIS A 207 24.79 -27.31 68.71
#